data_AF-A0A2H5V3Q0-F1
#
_entry.id   AF-A0A2H5V3Q0-F1
#
_cell.length_a   1.000
_cell.length_b   1.000
_cell.length_c   1.000
_cell.angle_alpha   90.00
_cell.angle_beta   90.00
_cell.angle_gamma   90.00
#
_symmetry.space_group_name_H-M   'P 1'
#
loop_
_entity.id
_entity.type
_entity.pdbx_description
1 polymer ?
#
loop_
_entity_poly.entity_id
_entity_poly.type
_entity_poly.pdbx_seq_one_letter_code
_entity_poly.pdbx_strand_id
1 'polypeptide(L)'
;MGSESEVEGLKHRVEALEQAVRTLLKNLGSLEIRVEVPRVIIVREPVYVKISENELYGRIILLVEDGFFEKYRSPSEVAHELHRRGWAPKDFRHVRPALEHLTVLGVLERVRNKGRRAYWVYRRAEGFKAEWIEGNKEASQT
;
A
#
# COMPACT_ATOMS: atom_id res chain seq x y z
N MET A 1 63.66 42.66 -9.60
CA MET A 1 63.23 42.79 -11.02
C MET A 1 62.56 41.54 -11.58
N GLY A 2 62.82 40.32 -11.07
CA GLY A 2 62.12 39.10 -11.56
C GLY A 2 60.68 38.94 -11.05
N SER A 3 60.41 39.28 -9.78
CA SER A 3 59.11 39.07 -9.14
C SER A 3 57.99 39.97 -9.69
N GLU A 4 58.27 41.23 -10.02
CA GLU A 4 57.27 42.14 -10.59
C GLU A 4 56.84 41.70 -11.99
N SER A 5 57.76 41.22 -12.82
CA SER A 5 57.44 40.67 -14.15
C SER A 5 56.60 39.40 -14.07
N GLU A 6 56.85 38.55 -13.07
CA GLU A 6 56.05 37.34 -12.84
C GLU A 6 54.65 37.68 -12.32
N VAL A 7 54.52 38.66 -11.43
CA VAL A 7 53.23 39.15 -10.92
C VAL A 7 52.43 39.79 -12.05
N GLU A 8 53.05 40.59 -12.92
CA GLU A 8 52.40 41.18 -14.09
C GLU A 8 51.91 40.07 -15.05
N GLY A 9 52.77 39.08 -15.34
CA GLY A 9 52.40 37.94 -16.19
C GLY A 9 51.26 37.11 -15.61
N LEU A 10 51.21 36.93 -14.29
CA LEU A 10 50.12 36.25 -13.60
C LEU A 10 48.81 37.04 -13.67
N LYS A 11 48.85 38.38 -13.51
CA LYS A 11 47.67 39.24 -13.67
C LYS A 11 47.06 39.12 -15.06
N HIS A 12 47.88 39.19 -16.11
CA HIS A 12 47.41 39.07 -17.49
C HIS A 12 46.78 37.69 -17.76
N ARG A 13 47.32 36.62 -17.15
CA ARG A 13 46.75 35.26 -17.27
C ARG A 13 45.42 35.12 -16.54
N VAL A 14 45.30 35.71 -15.35
CA VAL A 14 44.05 35.74 -14.58
C VAL A 14 42.98 36.51 -15.35
N GLU A 15 43.33 37.66 -15.92
CA GLU A 15 42.40 38.49 -16.69
C GLU A 15 41.91 37.78 -17.96
N ALA A 16 42.80 37.08 -18.68
CA ALA A 16 42.43 36.24 -19.81
C ALA A 16 41.49 35.08 -19.40
N LEU A 17 41.74 34.45 -18.25
CA LEU A 17 40.90 33.38 -17.71
C LEU A 17 39.52 33.91 -17.30
N GLU A 18 39.45 35.06 -16.64
CA GLU A 18 38.18 35.68 -16.26
C GLU A 18 37.36 36.06 -17.49
N GLN A 19 37.99 36.57 -18.54
CA GLN A 19 37.32 36.92 -19.78
C GLN A 19 36.81 35.67 -20.53
N ALA A 20 37.57 34.57 -20.52
CA ALA A 20 37.13 33.28 -21.05
C ALA A 20 35.92 32.72 -20.27
N VAL A 21 35.96 32.78 -18.93
CA VAL A 21 34.86 32.34 -18.06
C VAL A 21 33.61 33.19 -18.26
N ARG A 22 33.74 34.52 -18.33
CA ARG A 22 32.61 35.43 -18.60
C ARG A 22 31.99 35.19 -19.98
N THR A 23 32.80 34.81 -20.97
CA THR A 23 32.32 34.47 -22.32
C THR A 23 31.57 33.14 -22.32
N LEU A 24 32.09 32.12 -21.62
CA LEU A 24 31.39 30.84 -21.44
C LEU A 24 30.06 31.02 -20.71
N LEU A 25 30.04 31.81 -19.63
CA LEU A 25 28.82 32.10 -18.86
C LEU A 25 27.80 32.92 -19.65
N LYS A 26 28.23 33.86 -20.50
CA LYS A 26 27.33 34.61 -21.40
C LYS A 26 26.69 33.74 -22.48
N ASN A 27 27.39 32.70 -22.94
CA ASN A 27 26.91 31.79 -23.99
C ASN A 27 26.06 30.62 -23.43
N LEU A 28 26.10 30.38 -22.13
CA LEU A 28 25.27 29.39 -21.45
C LEU A 28 23.92 30.01 -21.07
N GLY A 29 23.06 30.23 -22.06
CA GLY A 29 21.73 30.85 -21.90
C GLY A 29 20.74 30.06 -21.03
N SER A 30 21.01 28.78 -20.72
CA SER A 30 20.30 28.03 -19.69
C SER A 30 21.06 26.72 -19.37
N LEU A 31 21.16 26.38 -18.10
CA LEU A 31 21.64 25.07 -17.64
C LEU A 31 20.41 24.25 -17.24
N GLU A 32 19.93 23.37 -18.13
CA GLU A 32 18.80 22.49 -17.85
C GLU A 32 19.31 21.21 -17.17
N ILE A 33 19.20 21.13 -15.85
CA ILE A 33 19.54 19.92 -15.08
C ILE A 33 18.32 18.99 -15.12
N ARG A 34 18.37 17.96 -15.98
CA ARG A 34 17.36 16.89 -15.99
C ARG A 34 17.73 15.81 -14.97
N VAL A 35 16.97 15.76 -13.88
CA VAL A 35 17.03 14.67 -12.90
C VAL A 35 15.92 13.69 -13.23
N GLU A 36 16.26 12.56 -13.85
CA GLU A 36 15.31 11.44 -14.00
C GLU A 36 15.27 10.63 -12.71
N VAL A 37 14.15 10.72 -12.00
CA VAL A 37 13.87 9.82 -10.87
C VAL A 37 13.30 8.52 -11.45
N PRO A 38 13.93 7.35 -11.22
CA PRO A 38 13.44 6.10 -11.75
C PRO A 38 12.04 5.78 -11.20
N ARG A 39 11.14 5.40 -12.10
CA ARG A 39 9.77 5.03 -11.77
C ARG A 39 9.77 3.65 -11.11
N VAL A 40 9.85 3.60 -9.78
CA VAL A 40 9.78 2.34 -9.02
C VAL A 40 8.33 1.85 -9.00
N ILE A 41 8.04 0.79 -9.76
CA ILE A 41 6.76 0.09 -9.72
C ILE A 41 6.89 -1.04 -8.71
N ILE A 42 6.36 -0.84 -7.49
CA ILE A 42 6.26 -1.90 -6.49
C ILE A 42 5.10 -2.81 -6.88
N VAL A 43 5.41 -3.93 -7.54
CA VAL A 43 4.42 -4.97 -7.83
C VAL A 43 4.23 -5.80 -6.57
N ARG A 44 3.12 -5.61 -5.87
CA ARG A 44 2.70 -6.49 -4.77
C ARG A 44 1.97 -7.69 -5.37
N GLU A 45 2.69 -8.75 -5.69
CA GLU A 45 2.07 -10.02 -6.05
C GLU A 45 1.55 -10.70 -4.78
N PRO A 46 0.24 -10.95 -4.64
CA PRO A 46 -0.27 -11.70 -3.50
C PRO A 46 0.20 -13.16 -3.61
N VAL A 47 0.93 -13.63 -2.59
CA VAL A 47 1.27 -15.05 -2.48
C VAL A 47 -0.02 -15.84 -2.32
N TYR A 48 -0.32 -16.72 -3.27
CA TYR A 48 -1.54 -17.55 -3.23
C TYR A 48 -1.39 -18.65 -2.19
N VAL A 49 -2.00 -18.48 -1.03
CA VAL A 49 -1.99 -19.47 0.05
C VAL A 49 -3.37 -20.12 0.13
N LYS A 50 -3.42 -21.43 -0.14
CA LYS A 50 -4.65 -22.21 0.09
C LYS A 50 -4.89 -22.31 1.60
N ILE A 51 -5.90 -21.62 2.10
CA ILE A 51 -6.19 -21.61 3.54
C ILE A 51 -6.98 -22.87 3.94
N SER A 52 -6.73 -23.33 5.17
CA SER A 52 -7.53 -24.41 5.77
C SER A 52 -8.88 -23.89 6.26
N GLU A 53 -9.82 -24.79 6.54
CA GLU A 53 -11.13 -24.42 7.09
C GLU A 53 -11.02 -23.71 8.45
N ASN A 54 -10.03 -24.07 9.26
CA ASN A 54 -9.80 -23.45 10.56
C ASN A 54 -9.38 -21.98 10.45
N GLU A 55 -8.66 -21.62 9.39
CA GLU A 55 -8.21 -20.25 9.14
C GLU A 55 -9.31 -19.38 8.50
N LEU A 56 -10.31 -19.99 7.86
CA LEU A 56 -11.35 -19.29 7.12
C LEU A 56 -12.10 -18.27 7.99
N TYR A 57 -12.40 -18.62 9.25
CA TYR A 57 -13.05 -17.72 10.20
C TYR A 57 -12.21 -16.47 10.45
N GLY A 58 -10.92 -16.65 10.76
CA GLY A 58 -9.99 -15.55 10.99
C GLY A 58 -9.85 -14.65 9.76
N ARG A 59 -9.79 -15.23 8.56
CA ARG A 59 -9.73 -14.44 7.31
C ARG A 59 -11.00 -13.63 7.08
N ILE A 60 -12.17 -14.19 7.36
CA ILE A 60 -13.43 -13.43 7.25
C ILE A 60 -13.49 -12.32 8.32
N ILE A 61 -13.02 -12.57 9.54
CA ILE A 61 -12.93 -11.52 10.58
C ILE A 61 -11.98 -10.40 10.15
N LEU A 62 -10.83 -10.72 9.54
CA LEU A 62 -9.94 -9.70 8.97
C LEU A 62 -10.63 -8.88 7.88
N LEU A 63 -11.44 -9.50 7.02
CA LEU A 63 -12.24 -8.77 6.03
C LEU A 63 -13.25 -7.82 6.70
N VAL A 64 -13.83 -8.22 7.83
CA VAL A 64 -14.72 -7.36 8.63
C VAL A 64 -13.95 -6.15 9.15
N GLU A 65 -12.74 -6.36 9.69
CA GLU A 65 -11.86 -5.29 10.15
C GLU A 65 -11.42 -4.32 9.06
N ASP A 66 -11.12 -4.84 7.88
CA ASP A 66 -10.76 -4.02 6.72
C ASP A 66 -11.97 -3.28 6.08
N GLY A 67 -13.14 -3.29 6.73
CA GLY A 67 -14.33 -2.57 6.27
C GLY A 67 -15.06 -3.21 5.09
N PHE A 68 -14.70 -4.44 4.68
CA PHE A 68 -15.34 -5.10 3.52
C PHE A 68 -16.86 -5.28 3.72
N PHE A 69 -17.27 -5.49 4.97
CA PHE A 69 -18.65 -5.73 5.40
C PHE A 69 -19.41 -4.47 5.87
N GLU A 70 -18.89 -3.25 5.64
CA GLU A 70 -19.67 -2.02 5.83
C GLU A 70 -20.87 -1.95 4.87
N LYS A 71 -20.73 -2.56 3.70
CA LYS A 71 -21.83 -2.80 2.76
C LYS A 71 -22.32 -4.23 2.89
N TYR A 72 -23.57 -4.45 2.52
CA TYR A 72 -24.12 -5.80 2.39
C TYR A 72 -23.36 -6.64 1.37
N ARG A 73 -22.88 -7.82 1.79
CA ARG A 73 -22.12 -8.77 0.97
C ARG A 73 -22.81 -10.11 0.86
N SER A 74 -22.86 -10.67 -0.33
CA SER A 74 -23.28 -12.04 -0.59
C SER A 74 -22.12 -13.02 -0.34
N PRO A 75 -22.41 -14.32 -0.08
CA PRO A 75 -21.37 -15.34 0.03
C PRO A 75 -20.43 -15.40 -1.18
N SER A 76 -20.95 -15.16 -2.38
CA SER A 76 -20.16 -15.13 -3.62
C SER A 76 -19.20 -13.94 -3.67
N GLU A 77 -19.62 -12.75 -3.21
CA GLU A 77 -18.73 -11.59 -3.08
C GLU A 77 -17.61 -11.86 -2.06
N VAL A 78 -17.93 -12.51 -0.94
CA VAL A 78 -16.93 -12.89 0.07
C VAL A 78 -15.93 -13.90 -0.49
N ALA A 79 -16.40 -14.93 -1.19
CA ALA A 79 -15.56 -15.92 -1.85
C ALA A 79 -14.60 -15.28 -2.86
N HIS A 80 -15.11 -14.35 -3.67
CA HIS A 80 -14.30 -13.61 -4.63
C HIS A 80 -13.24 -12.75 -3.96
N GLU A 81 -13.59 -12.07 -2.86
CA GLU A 81 -12.65 -11.25 -2.09
C GLU A 81 -11.54 -12.08 -1.44
N LEU A 82 -11.89 -13.24 -0.87
CA LEU A 82 -10.92 -14.20 -0.33
C LEU A 82 -9.94 -14.66 -1.42
N HIS A 83 -10.45 -14.96 -2.61
CA HIS A 83 -9.61 -15.34 -3.74
C HIS A 83 -8.69 -14.20 -4.19
N ARG A 84 -9.22 -12.99 -4.32
CA ARG A 84 -8.47 -11.79 -4.73
C ARG A 84 -7.29 -11.49 -3.80
N ARG A 85 -7.46 -11.74 -2.50
CA ARG A 85 -6.42 -11.53 -1.48
C ARG A 85 -5.44 -12.70 -1.34
N GLY A 86 -5.56 -13.74 -2.17
CA GLY A 86 -4.72 -14.93 -2.07
C GLY A 86 -5.07 -15.83 -0.88
N TRP A 87 -6.25 -15.67 -0.28
CA TRP A 87 -6.77 -16.46 0.85
C TRP A 87 -7.85 -17.45 0.39
N ALA A 88 -7.67 -18.04 -0.78
CA ALA A 88 -8.68 -18.94 -1.32
C ALA A 88 -8.78 -20.20 -0.43
N PRO A 89 -9.96 -20.52 0.11
CA PRO A 89 -10.15 -21.77 0.84
C PRO A 89 -9.95 -22.97 -0.09
N LYS A 90 -9.53 -24.10 0.48
CA LYS A 90 -9.47 -25.38 -0.26
C LYS A 90 -10.80 -25.72 -0.92
N ASP A 91 -11.91 -25.37 -0.26
CA ASP A 91 -13.25 -25.54 -0.78
C ASP A 91 -14.15 -24.35 -0.39
N PHE A 92 -14.76 -23.71 -1.40
CA PHE A 92 -15.64 -22.55 -1.21
C PHE A 92 -16.99 -22.91 -0.59
N ARG A 93 -17.37 -24.19 -0.54
CA ARG A 93 -18.59 -24.65 0.13
C ARG A 93 -18.63 -24.29 1.62
N HIS A 94 -17.47 -24.11 2.25
CA HIS A 94 -17.33 -23.77 3.66
C HIS A 94 -17.52 -22.28 3.96
N VAL A 95 -17.49 -21.40 2.95
CA VAL A 95 -17.67 -19.95 3.13
C VAL A 95 -19.02 -19.63 3.73
N ARG A 96 -20.09 -20.25 3.21
CA ARG A 96 -21.44 -19.99 3.73
C ARG A 96 -21.58 -20.48 5.18
N PRO A 97 -21.28 -21.73 5.55
CA PRO A 97 -21.27 -22.17 6.95
C PRO A 97 -20.48 -21.23 7.86
N ALA A 98 -19.29 -20.79 7.45
CA ALA A 98 -18.48 -19.87 8.23
C ALA A 98 -19.18 -18.52 8.46
N LEU A 99 -19.83 -17.96 7.45
CA LEU A 99 -20.61 -16.72 7.58
C LEU A 99 -21.81 -16.89 8.54
N GLU A 100 -22.47 -18.05 8.51
CA GLU A 100 -23.59 -18.35 9.41
C GLU A 100 -23.11 -18.47 10.86
N HIS A 101 -22.00 -19.17 11.10
CA HIS A 101 -21.39 -19.26 12.41
C HIS A 101 -20.96 -17.89 12.95
N LEU A 102 -20.31 -17.06 12.12
CA LEU A 102 -19.93 -15.70 12.49
C LEU A 102 -21.15 -14.80 12.74
N THR A 103 -22.29 -15.11 12.13
CA THR A 103 -23.55 -14.44 12.44
C THR A 103 -24.05 -14.84 13.84
N VAL A 104 -24.01 -16.13 14.17
CA VAL A 104 -24.38 -16.63 15.51
C VAL A 104 -23.47 -16.05 16.60
N LEU A 105 -22.17 -15.88 16.29
CA LEU A 105 -21.19 -15.28 17.21
C LEU A 105 -21.33 -13.74 17.34
N GLY A 106 -22.25 -13.10 16.63
CA GLY A 106 -22.46 -11.65 16.70
C GLY A 106 -21.36 -10.83 16.01
N VAL A 107 -20.54 -11.45 15.15
CA VAL A 107 -19.56 -10.74 14.32
C VAL A 107 -20.24 -10.12 13.09
N LEU A 108 -21.18 -10.86 12.51
CA LEU A 108 -21.93 -10.49 11.33
C LEU A 108 -23.44 -10.43 11.63
N GLU A 109 -24.15 -9.66 10.83
CA GLU A 109 -25.61 -9.66 10.77
C GLU A 109 -26.04 -10.16 9.40
N ARG A 110 -27.00 -11.09 9.38
CA ARG A 110 -27.56 -11.65 8.15
C ARG A 110 -28.92 -11.01 7.86
N VAL A 111 -29.04 -10.39 6.69
CA VAL A 111 -30.25 -9.68 6.26
C VAL A 111 -30.77 -10.27 4.95
N ARG A 112 -32.09 -10.36 4.84
CA ARG A 112 -32.76 -10.76 3.59
C ARG A 112 -32.93 -9.55 2.69
N ASN A 113 -32.23 -9.53 1.55
CA ASN A 113 -32.33 -8.41 0.60
C ASN A 113 -33.04 -8.87 -0.67
N LYS A 114 -34.29 -8.41 -0.86
CA LYS A 114 -35.12 -8.74 -2.03
C LYS A 114 -34.65 -8.07 -3.33
N GLY A 115 -33.83 -7.02 -3.25
CA GLY A 115 -33.34 -6.25 -4.40
C GLY A 115 -32.02 -6.75 -4.99
N ARG A 116 -31.38 -7.76 -4.40
CA ARG A 116 -30.13 -8.36 -4.91
C ARG A 116 -30.36 -9.77 -5.42
N ARG A 117 -29.54 -10.20 -6.40
CA ARG A 117 -29.53 -11.59 -6.91
C ARG A 117 -29.34 -12.62 -5.81
N ALA A 118 -28.60 -12.29 -4.75
CA ALA A 118 -28.49 -13.10 -3.55
C ALA A 118 -29.53 -12.68 -2.52
N TYR A 119 -30.37 -13.62 -2.12
CA TYR A 119 -31.46 -13.40 -1.18
C TYR A 119 -30.98 -13.18 0.26
N TRP A 120 -29.83 -13.73 0.64
CA TRP A 120 -29.18 -13.54 1.93
C TRP A 120 -27.87 -12.79 1.76
N VAL A 121 -27.72 -11.71 2.51
CA VAL A 121 -26.51 -10.87 2.54
C VAL A 121 -26.07 -10.66 3.98
N TYR A 122 -24.80 -10.37 4.16
CA TYR A 122 -24.13 -10.21 5.44
C TYR A 122 -23.56 -8.81 5.56
N ARG A 123 -23.60 -8.23 6.75
CA ARG A 123 -22.93 -6.98 7.10
C ARG A 123 -22.23 -7.14 8.45
N ARG A 124 -21.31 -6.25 8.79
CA ARG A 124 -20.71 -6.19 10.13
C ARG A 124 -21.82 -5.95 11.17
N ALA A 125 -21.79 -6.67 12.28
CA ALA A 125 -22.72 -6.42 13.38
C ALA A 125 -22.42 -5.09 14.07
N GLU A 126 -23.45 -4.32 14.45
CA GLU A 126 -23.27 -2.95 14.98
C GLU A 126 -22.46 -2.90 16.29
N GLY A 127 -22.43 -4.00 17.05
CA GLY A 127 -21.66 -4.12 18.29
C GLY A 127 -20.27 -4.75 18.16
N PHE A 128 -19.87 -5.18 16.95
CA PHE A 128 -18.59 -5.86 16.78
C PHE A 128 -17.44 -4.87 16.56
N LYS A 129 -16.51 -4.82 17.51
CA LYS A 129 -15.20 -4.16 17.40
C LYS A 129 -14.10 -5.19 17.75
N ALA A 130 -13.14 -5.43 16.85
CA ALA A 130 -11.96 -6.21 17.21
C ALA A 130 -10.98 -5.32 17.99
N GLU A 131 -11.12 -5.24 19.32
CA GLU A 131 -10.26 -4.41 20.19
C GLU A 131 -8.84 -4.98 20.40
N TRP A 132 -8.38 -5.92 19.57
CA TRP A 132 -7.17 -6.72 19.84
C TRP A 132 -6.04 -6.49 18.82
N ILE A 133 -5.34 -5.34 18.86
CA ILE A 133 -3.96 -5.22 18.31
C ILE A 133 -3.04 -4.27 19.13
N GLU A 134 -3.54 -3.34 19.95
CA GLU A 134 -2.65 -2.35 20.59
C GLU A 134 -1.81 -2.89 21.77
N GLY A 135 -2.23 -3.96 22.44
CA GLY A 135 -1.56 -4.47 23.66
C GLY A 135 -0.21 -5.17 23.46
N ASN A 136 0.26 -5.39 22.23
CA ASN A 136 1.51 -6.14 21.97
C ASN A 136 2.70 -5.29 21.54
N LYS A 137 2.57 -3.95 21.50
CA LYS A 137 3.72 -3.07 21.23
C LYS A 137 4.56 -2.75 22.48
N GLU A 138 3.99 -2.88 23.68
CA GLU A 138 4.71 -2.55 24.93
C GLU A 138 5.55 -3.72 25.46
N ALA A 139 5.24 -4.96 25.09
CA ALA A 139 5.95 -6.16 25.58
C ALA A 139 7.28 -6.47 24.86
N SER A 140 7.78 -5.57 24.00
CA SER A 140 9.04 -5.76 23.26
C SER A 140 10.10 -4.68 23.54
N GLN A 141 9.91 -3.87 24.60
CA GLN A 141 10.87 -2.84 25.03
C GLN A 141 11.40 -3.05 26.46
N THR A 142 11.26 -4.26 27.03
CA THR A 142 11.91 -4.63 28.30
C THR A 142 12.81 -5.83 28.08
#